data_AF-A0A661KNQ4-F1
#
_entry.id   AF-A0A661KNQ4-F1
#
_cell.length_a   1.000
_cell.length_b   1.000
_cell.length_c   1.000
_cell.angle_alpha   90.00
_cell.angle_beta   90.00
_cell.angle_gamma   90.00
#
_symmetry.space_group_name_H-M   'P 1'
#
loop_
_entity.id
_entity.type
_entity.pdbx_description
1 polymer ?
#
loop_
_entity_poly.entity_id
_entity_poly.type
_entity_poly.pdbx_seq_one_letter_code
_entity_poly.pdbx_strand_id
1 'polypeptide(L)'
;MQPYFHSLSILYLLIPVVTMRLFAEEKRLKTEELLYSSPVSSVQIVLGKYLAAVMLFIILIMFTIQHPVFVCIYGNPDIGPIVTGYIGLFLVGLAYLSIGLLCSALTDNQIIAAILTFGVICFFWMIGLTQYIIANPTVVSLFRYFSLQEHFHIFTKGLIELKDVVFIASFTFMGLFLTYQIIEYHRWK
;
A
#
# COMPACT_ATOMS: atom_id res chain seq x y z
N MET A 1 1.86 -5.60 -22.31
CA MET A 1 1.77 -4.71 -21.13
C MET A 1 1.95 -5.41 -19.79
N GLN A 2 1.54 -6.67 -19.62
CA GLN A 2 1.71 -7.42 -18.36
C GLN A 2 3.13 -7.41 -17.74
N PRO A 3 4.22 -7.63 -18.49
CA PRO A 3 5.57 -7.58 -17.91
C PRO A 3 5.96 -6.18 -17.43
N TYR A 4 5.47 -5.12 -18.07
CA TYR A 4 5.70 -3.74 -17.63
C TYR A 4 5.05 -3.45 -16.27
N PHE A 5 3.79 -3.85 -16.08
CA PHE A 5 3.11 -3.67 -14.79
C PHE A 5 3.71 -4.52 -13.68
N HIS A 6 4.25 -5.70 -14.00
CA HIS A 6 5.01 -6.50 -13.04
C HIS A 6 6.28 -5.76 -12.58
N SER A 7 7.03 -5.17 -13.51
CA SER A 7 8.17 -4.31 -13.16
C SER A 7 7.76 -3.09 -12.35
N LEU A 8 6.62 -2.45 -12.66
CA LEU A 8 6.10 -1.32 -11.87
C LEU A 8 5.70 -1.69 -10.44
N SER A 9 5.40 -2.97 -10.16
CA SER A 9 5.12 -3.43 -8.79
C SER A 9 6.31 -3.22 -7.85
N ILE A 10 7.53 -3.04 -8.39
CA ILE A 10 8.71 -2.67 -7.60
C ILE A 10 8.55 -1.31 -6.91
N LEU A 11 7.65 -0.45 -7.39
CA LEU A 11 7.31 0.82 -6.74
C LEU A 11 6.78 0.60 -5.31
N TYR A 12 6.15 -0.54 -5.03
CA TYR A 12 5.72 -0.86 -3.66
C TYR A 12 6.90 -0.96 -2.68
N LEU A 13 8.11 -1.24 -3.16
CA LEU A 13 9.32 -1.28 -2.34
C LEU A 13 9.72 0.10 -1.79
N LEU A 14 9.23 1.19 -2.38
CA LEU A 14 9.43 2.55 -1.89
C LEU A 14 8.45 2.93 -0.77
N ILE A 15 7.35 2.18 -0.58
CA ILE A 15 6.34 2.45 0.45
C ILE A 15 6.91 2.47 1.87
N PRO A 16 7.79 1.53 2.29
CA PRO A 16 8.47 1.61 3.58
C PRO A 16 9.19 2.94 3.79
N VAL A 17 9.88 3.45 2.75
CA VAL A 17 10.64 4.70 2.82
C VAL A 17 9.71 5.91 2.93
N VAL A 18 8.57 5.88 2.24
CA VAL A 18 7.56 6.95 2.30
C VAL A 18 6.86 6.99 3.66
N THR A 19 6.58 5.83 4.25
CA THR A 19 5.75 5.73 5.46
C THR A 19 6.55 5.70 6.77
N MET A 20 7.83 5.32 6.75
CA MET A 20 8.63 5.12 7.97
C MET A 20 8.71 6.35 8.87
N ARG A 21 8.69 7.57 8.31
CA ARG A 21 8.86 8.82 9.06
C ARG A 21 7.57 9.37 9.64
N LEU A 22 6.40 8.90 9.18
CA LEU A 22 5.12 9.57 9.44
C LEU A 22 4.80 9.65 10.94
N PHE A 23 4.97 8.56 11.70
CA PHE A 23 4.75 8.56 13.14
C PHE A 23 6.05 8.31 13.92
N ALA A 24 6.91 7.41 13.45
CA ALA A 24 8.14 7.06 14.16
C ALA A 24 9.09 8.25 14.36
N GLU A 25 9.09 9.26 13.46
CA GLU A 25 9.91 10.46 13.66
C GLU A 25 9.41 11.34 14.80
N GLU A 26 8.09 11.51 14.93
CA GLU A 26 7.49 12.33 15.98
C GLU A 26 7.66 11.69 17.35
N LYS A 27 7.53 10.36 17.43
CA LYS A 27 7.83 9.60 18.65
C LYS A 27 9.29 9.75 19.06
N ARG A 28 10.21 9.60 18.09
CA ARG A 28 11.65 9.77 18.34
C ARG A 28 12.00 11.17 18.83
N LEU A 29 11.33 12.19 18.31
CA LEU A 29 11.54 13.60 18.68
C LEU A 29 10.74 14.03 19.92
N LYS A 30 9.91 13.14 20.50
CA LYS A 30 8.97 13.45 21.58
C LYS A 30 8.02 14.62 21.26
N THR A 31 7.80 14.91 19.98
CA THR A 31 6.85 15.95 19.56
C THR A 31 5.42 15.42 19.50
N GLU A 32 5.22 14.12 19.76
CA GLU A 32 3.89 13.51 19.87
C GLU A 32 3.05 14.12 21.02
N GLU A 33 3.66 14.52 22.13
CA GLU A 33 2.97 15.15 23.26
C GLU A 33 2.42 16.54 22.89
N LEU A 34 3.15 17.29 22.05
CA LEU A 34 2.70 18.56 21.48
C LEU A 34 1.54 18.35 20.50
N LEU A 35 1.55 17.25 19.77
CA LEU A 35 0.47 16.90 18.85
C LEU A 35 -0.81 16.52 19.60
N TYR A 36 -0.70 15.75 20.69
CA TYR A 36 -1.85 15.33 21.50
C TYR A 36 -2.45 16.44 22.37
N SER A 37 -1.65 17.43 22.75
CA SER A 37 -2.13 18.62 23.47
C SER A 37 -2.82 19.64 22.55
N SER A 38 -2.65 19.52 21.23
CA SER A 38 -3.36 20.34 20.26
C SER A 38 -4.84 19.92 20.14
N PRO A 39 -5.77 20.84 19.81
CA PRO A 39 -7.21 20.55 19.73
C PRO A 39 -7.59 19.80 18.43
N VAL A 40 -6.74 18.87 17.99
CA VAL A 40 -6.91 18.10 16.76
C VAL A 40 -7.36 16.69 17.11
N SER A 41 -8.34 16.15 16.39
CA SER A 41 -8.83 14.79 16.65
C SER A 41 -7.83 13.73 16.16
N SER A 42 -7.76 12.59 16.85
CA SER A 42 -6.91 11.46 16.43
C SER A 42 -7.22 10.98 15.02
N VAL A 43 -8.50 11.08 14.60
CA VAL A 43 -8.93 10.77 13.23
C VAL A 43 -8.29 11.71 12.21
N GLN A 44 -8.27 13.02 12.49
CA GLN A 44 -7.66 14.02 11.60
C GLN A 44 -6.15 13.82 11.47
N ILE A 45 -5.47 13.45 12.57
CA ILE A 45 -4.03 13.17 12.56
C ILE A 45 -3.73 11.98 11.65
N VAL A 46 -4.44 10.86 11.82
CA VAL A 46 -4.22 9.64 11.02
C VAL A 46 -4.56 9.86 9.56
N LEU A 47 -5.73 10.44 9.25
CA LEU A 47 -6.15 10.71 7.88
C LEU A 47 -5.25 11.74 7.20
N GLY A 48 -4.81 12.78 7.90
CA GLY A 48 -3.92 13.79 7.34
C GLY A 48 -2.57 13.21 6.92
N LYS A 49 -1.95 12.39 7.79
CA LYS A 49 -0.69 11.70 7.47
C LYS A 49 -0.84 10.67 6.38
N TYR A 50 -1.94 9.92 6.40
CA TYR A 50 -2.25 8.97 5.34
C TYR A 50 -2.39 9.69 3.98
N LEU A 51 -3.19 10.76 3.92
CA LEU A 51 -3.37 11.54 2.69
C LEU A 51 -2.07 12.17 2.19
N ALA A 52 -1.19 12.63 3.09
CA ALA A 52 0.13 13.11 2.71
C ALA A 52 0.97 12.00 2.02
N ALA A 53 0.93 10.78 2.56
CA ALA A 53 1.60 9.63 1.96
C ALA A 53 0.98 9.22 0.62
N VAL A 54 -0.35 9.27 0.51
CA VAL A 54 -1.09 9.02 -0.73
C VAL A 54 -0.73 10.05 -1.80
N MET A 55 -0.64 11.33 -1.46
CA MET A 55 -0.24 12.38 -2.40
C MET A 55 1.18 12.15 -2.93
N LEU A 56 2.14 11.83 -2.06
CA LEU A 56 3.49 11.46 -2.49
C LEU A 56 3.47 10.25 -3.42
N PHE A 57 2.65 9.25 -3.13
CA PHE A 57 2.52 8.06 -3.97
C PHE A 57 1.88 8.37 -5.34
N ILE A 58 0.89 9.26 -5.41
CA ILE A 58 0.31 9.74 -6.66
C ILE A 58 1.38 10.44 -7.52
N ILE A 59 2.23 11.27 -6.91
CA ILE A 59 3.34 11.94 -7.62
C ILE A 59 4.32 10.91 -8.20
N LEU A 60 4.65 9.87 -7.44
CA LEU A 60 5.50 8.77 -7.92
C LEU A 60 4.85 8.03 -9.10
N ILE A 61 3.56 7.71 -9.02
CA ILE A 61 2.83 7.09 -10.14
C ILE A 61 2.80 8.02 -11.35
N MET A 62 2.55 9.31 -11.18
CA MET A 62 2.55 10.30 -12.27
C MET A 62 3.87 10.30 -13.05
N PHE A 63 5.00 10.15 -12.36
CA PHE A 63 6.31 10.06 -13.01
C PHE A 63 6.46 8.82 -13.91
N THR A 64 5.69 7.76 -13.67
CA THR A 64 5.70 6.54 -14.49
C THR A 64 4.79 6.62 -15.73
N ILE A 65 3.87 7.58 -15.80
CA ILE A 65 2.91 7.75 -16.91
C ILE A 65 3.62 8.12 -18.22
N GLN A 66 4.86 8.62 -18.19
CA GLN A 66 5.64 8.87 -19.40
C GLN A 66 5.75 7.62 -20.31
N HIS A 67 5.90 6.43 -19.72
CA HIS A 67 6.08 5.19 -20.47
C HIS A 67 4.88 4.78 -21.33
N PRO A 68 3.64 4.66 -20.80
CA PRO A 68 2.49 4.33 -21.64
C PRO A 68 2.21 5.41 -22.69
N VAL A 69 2.55 6.69 -22.44
CA VAL A 69 2.42 7.76 -23.45
C VAL A 69 3.31 7.48 -24.66
N PHE A 70 4.57 7.12 -24.46
CA PHE A 70 5.45 6.71 -25.56
C PHE A 70 4.90 5.49 -26.32
N VAL A 71 4.41 4.47 -25.61
CA VAL A 71 3.88 3.28 -26.27
C VAL A 71 2.59 3.59 -27.04
N CYS A 72 1.75 4.52 -26.55
CA CYS A 72 0.55 4.95 -27.26
C CYS A 72 0.85 5.63 -28.60
N ILE A 73 1.93 6.40 -28.65
CA ILE A 73 2.37 7.12 -29.86
C ILE A 73 2.94 6.16 -30.92
N TYR A 74 3.73 5.17 -30.50
CA TYR A 74 4.50 4.33 -31.44
C TYR A 74 3.92 2.92 -31.67
N GLY A 75 3.03 2.42 -30.80
CA GLY A 75 2.70 1.00 -30.75
C GLY A 75 1.22 0.62 -30.85
N ASN A 76 0.29 1.57 -30.94
CA ASN A 76 -1.17 1.33 -30.95
C ASN A 76 -1.65 0.31 -29.88
N PRO A 77 -1.32 0.52 -28.59
CA PRO A 77 -1.66 -0.41 -27.53
C PRO A 77 -3.14 -0.33 -27.15
N ASP A 78 -3.68 -1.44 -26.65
CA ASP A 78 -5.00 -1.47 -26.03
C ASP A 78 -5.02 -0.59 -24.76
N ILE A 79 -5.89 0.42 -24.75
CA ILE A 79 -5.96 1.43 -23.68
C ILE A 79 -6.58 0.84 -22.41
N GLY A 80 -7.49 -0.13 -22.54
CA GLY A 80 -8.18 -0.76 -21.41
C GLY A 80 -7.23 -1.28 -20.32
N PRO A 81 -6.35 -2.25 -20.62
CA PRO A 81 -5.37 -2.78 -19.68
C PRO A 81 -4.39 -1.75 -19.11
N ILE A 82 -4.12 -0.65 -19.83
CA ILE A 82 -3.27 0.43 -19.33
C ILE A 82 -3.99 1.13 -18.18
N VAL A 83 -5.20 1.62 -18.41
CA VAL A 83 -5.98 2.37 -17.41
C VAL A 83 -6.28 1.52 -16.19
N THR A 84 -6.76 0.28 -16.39
CA THR A 84 -7.06 -0.62 -15.28
C THR A 84 -5.81 -1.01 -14.51
N GLY A 85 -4.66 -1.18 -15.17
CA GLY A 85 -3.38 -1.46 -14.52
C GLY A 85 -2.93 -0.34 -13.59
N TYR A 86 -3.09 0.93 -14.00
CA TYR A 86 -2.80 2.08 -13.14
C TYR A 86 -3.77 2.21 -11.96
N ILE A 87 -5.06 1.94 -12.18
CA ILE A 87 -6.05 1.91 -11.09
C ILE A 87 -5.69 0.82 -10.08
N GLY A 88 -5.34 -0.38 -10.55
CA GLY A 88 -4.89 -1.48 -9.69
C GLY A 88 -3.62 -1.12 -8.91
N LEU A 89 -2.64 -0.49 -9.57
CA LEU A 89 -1.38 -0.05 -8.96
C LEU A 89 -1.65 0.95 -7.82
N PHE A 90 -2.56 1.90 -8.08
CA PHE A 90 -2.96 2.89 -7.10
C PHE A 90 -3.67 2.23 -5.90
N LEU A 91 -4.69 1.41 -6.15
CA LEU A 91 -5.49 0.74 -5.11
C LEU A 91 -4.62 -0.15 -4.21
N VAL A 92 -3.77 -0.99 -4.79
CA VAL A 92 -2.88 -1.87 -4.00
C VAL A 92 -1.84 -1.06 -3.25
N GLY A 93 -1.35 0.04 -3.83
CA GLY A 93 -0.50 0.99 -3.12
C GLY A 93 -1.18 1.62 -1.91
N LEU A 94 -2.48 1.97 -1.99
CA LEU A 94 -3.25 2.49 -0.85
C LEU A 94 -3.30 1.49 0.32
N ALA A 95 -3.45 0.20 0.03
CA ALA A 95 -3.42 -0.87 1.02
C ALA A 95 -2.05 -0.98 1.71
N TYR A 96 -0.96 -1.00 0.93
CA TYR A 96 0.38 -1.05 1.49
C TYR A 96 0.78 0.22 2.26
N LEU A 97 0.35 1.40 1.82
CA LEU A 97 0.53 2.65 2.56
C LEU A 97 -0.15 2.60 3.93
N SER A 98 -1.34 2.00 4.01
CA SER A 98 -2.06 1.85 5.28
C SER A 98 -1.32 0.91 6.24
N ILE A 99 -0.73 -0.17 5.74
CA ILE A 99 0.14 -1.04 6.56
C ILE A 99 1.38 -0.26 7.01
N GLY A 100 2.04 0.47 6.11
CA GLY A 100 3.24 1.22 6.46
C GLY A 100 2.99 2.27 7.54
N LEU A 101 1.83 2.93 7.47
CA LEU A 101 1.37 3.85 8.51
C LEU A 101 1.18 3.13 9.85
N LEU A 102 0.52 1.97 9.84
CA LEU A 102 0.34 1.12 11.03
C LEU A 102 1.68 0.71 11.65
N CYS A 103 2.63 0.27 10.83
CA CYS A 103 3.98 -0.12 11.28
C CYS A 103 4.74 1.07 11.89
N SER A 104 4.63 2.25 11.28
CA SER A 104 5.21 3.49 11.80
C SER A 104 4.56 3.92 13.13
N ALA A 105 3.26 3.70 13.31
CA ALA A 105 2.57 4.01 14.57
C ALA A 105 2.92 3.04 15.71
N LEU A 106 3.31 1.80 15.40
CA LEU A 106 3.73 0.80 16.38
C LEU A 106 5.16 0.97 16.89
N THR A 107 5.98 1.79 16.21
CA THR A 107 7.43 1.79 16.43
C THR A 107 7.99 3.20 16.61
N ASP A 108 8.96 3.35 17.51
CA ASP A 108 9.58 4.65 17.81
C ASP A 108 10.85 4.91 16.99
N ASN A 109 11.25 3.93 16.16
CA ASN A 109 12.43 3.99 15.32
C ASN A 109 12.05 3.83 13.84
N GLN A 110 12.39 4.85 13.04
CA GLN A 110 12.16 4.89 11.59
C GLN A 110 12.70 3.65 10.87
N ILE A 111 13.89 3.16 11.25
CA ILE A 111 14.52 2.01 10.58
C ILE A 111 13.70 0.75 10.84
N ILE A 112 13.26 0.53 12.08
CA ILE A 112 12.46 -0.64 12.45
C ILE A 112 11.08 -0.58 11.77
N ALA A 113 10.45 0.60 11.73
CA ALA A 113 9.20 0.80 10.99
C ALA A 113 9.33 0.46 9.50
N ALA A 114 10.43 0.88 8.87
CA ALA A 114 10.72 0.56 7.47
C ALA A 114 10.91 -0.96 7.27
N ILE A 115 11.71 -1.61 8.11
CA ILE A 115 11.96 -3.06 8.04
C ILE A 115 10.66 -3.85 8.20
N LEU A 116 9.79 -3.46 9.14
CA LEU A 116 8.54 -4.15 9.39
C LEU A 116 7.57 -4.00 8.22
N THR A 117 7.44 -2.78 7.68
CA THR A 117 6.64 -2.52 6.47
C THR A 117 7.17 -3.32 5.27
N PHE A 118 8.48 -3.31 5.06
CA PHE A 118 9.14 -4.06 4.00
C PHE A 118 8.92 -5.57 4.16
N GLY A 119 9.03 -6.09 5.38
CA GLY A 119 8.77 -7.49 5.71
C GLY A 119 7.35 -7.91 5.35
N VAL A 120 6.35 -7.08 5.67
CA VAL A 120 4.95 -7.35 5.29
C VAL A 120 4.76 -7.34 3.78
N ILE A 121 5.34 -6.38 3.06
CA ILE A 121 5.27 -6.34 1.59
C ILE A 121 5.90 -7.60 0.99
N CYS A 122 7.10 -7.96 1.43
CA CYS A 122 7.77 -9.20 1.01
C CYS A 122 6.93 -10.44 1.32
N PHE A 123 6.30 -10.51 2.49
CA PHE A 123 5.42 -11.62 2.86
C PHE A 123 4.24 -11.76 1.90
N PHE A 124 3.54 -10.66 1.56
CA PHE A 124 2.47 -10.70 0.56
C PHE A 124 2.97 -11.08 -0.84
N TRP A 125 4.20 -10.69 -1.18
CA TRP A 125 4.84 -11.11 -2.43
C TRP A 125 5.16 -12.61 -2.44
N MET A 126 5.64 -13.16 -1.31
CA MET A 126 5.86 -14.60 -1.14
C MET A 126 4.56 -15.41 -1.23
N ILE A 127 3.44 -14.88 -0.74
CA ILE A 127 2.12 -15.52 -0.92
C ILE A 127 1.83 -15.72 -2.41
N GLY A 128 2.16 -14.75 -3.27
CA GLY A 128 2.00 -14.88 -4.72
C GLY A 128 2.82 -16.03 -5.33
N LEU A 129 3.92 -16.42 -4.70
CA LEU A 129 4.78 -17.53 -5.16
C LEU A 129 4.29 -18.91 -4.68
N THR A 130 3.38 -18.96 -3.69
CA THR A 130 2.91 -20.24 -3.10
C THR A 130 2.27 -21.18 -4.12
N GLN A 131 1.69 -20.65 -5.20
CA GLN A 131 1.11 -21.42 -6.30
C GLN A 131 2.11 -22.34 -7.02
N TYR A 132 3.41 -22.03 -6.95
CA TYR A 132 4.47 -22.84 -7.57
C TYR A 132 5.12 -23.84 -6.60
N ILE A 133 4.85 -23.71 -5.29
CA ILE A 133 5.56 -24.44 -4.24
C ILE A 133 4.63 -25.45 -3.56
N ILE A 134 3.35 -25.12 -3.40
CA ILE A 134 2.37 -25.92 -2.65
C ILE A 134 1.50 -26.72 -3.62
N ALA A 135 1.51 -28.04 -3.50
CA ALA A 135 0.71 -28.93 -4.35
C ALA A 135 -0.77 -29.06 -3.90
N ASN A 136 -1.10 -28.70 -2.65
CA ASN A 136 -2.46 -28.84 -2.13
C ASN A 136 -3.37 -27.70 -2.64
N PRO A 137 -4.41 -28.00 -3.44
CA PRO A 137 -5.22 -26.99 -4.11
C PRO A 137 -6.08 -26.15 -3.14
N THR A 138 -6.50 -26.73 -2.01
CA THR A 138 -7.31 -26.02 -1.00
C THR A 138 -6.49 -24.93 -0.33
N VAL A 139 -5.26 -25.25 0.05
CA VAL A 139 -4.34 -24.30 0.69
C VAL A 139 -3.97 -23.17 -0.28
N VAL A 140 -3.65 -23.51 -1.53
CA VAL A 140 -3.35 -22.52 -2.58
C VAL A 140 -4.53 -21.58 -2.82
N SER A 141 -5.76 -22.09 -2.87
CA SER A 141 -6.94 -21.25 -3.10
C SER A 141 -7.16 -20.20 -1.99
N LEU A 142 -6.86 -20.57 -0.75
CA LEU A 142 -7.01 -19.72 0.43
C LEU A 142 -5.92 -18.63 0.46
N PHE A 143 -4.67 -18.99 0.20
CA PHE A 143 -3.57 -18.03 0.05
C PHE A 143 -3.77 -17.08 -1.12
N ARG A 144 -4.34 -17.57 -2.22
CA ARG A 144 -4.63 -16.75 -3.40
C ARG A 144 -5.69 -15.69 -3.10
N TYR A 145 -6.70 -16.00 -2.29
CA TYR A 145 -7.71 -15.04 -1.86
C TYR A 145 -7.14 -13.91 -0.99
N PHE A 146 -6.11 -14.18 -0.19
CA PHE A 146 -5.44 -13.15 0.61
C PHE A 146 -4.35 -12.39 -0.15
N SER A 147 -4.03 -12.78 -1.38
CA SER A 147 -2.92 -12.20 -2.13
C SER A 147 -3.32 -10.90 -2.83
N LEU A 148 -2.84 -9.77 -2.31
CA LEU A 148 -2.94 -8.47 -2.99
C LEU A 148 -2.30 -8.50 -4.40
N GLN A 149 -1.29 -9.35 -4.60
CA GLN A 149 -0.64 -9.53 -5.89
C GLN A 149 -1.55 -10.22 -6.92
N GLU A 150 -2.36 -11.19 -6.50
CA GLU A 150 -3.32 -11.84 -7.40
C GLU A 150 -4.42 -10.88 -7.83
N HIS A 151 -4.96 -10.10 -6.89
CA HIS A 151 -5.93 -9.06 -7.20
C HIS A 151 -5.34 -8.05 -8.19
N PHE A 152 -4.09 -7.59 -7.99
CA PHE A 152 -3.38 -6.74 -8.95
C PHE A 152 -3.30 -7.36 -10.36
N HIS A 153 -3.03 -8.66 -10.46
CA HIS A 153 -2.90 -9.35 -11.73
C HIS A 153 -4.20 -9.31 -12.57
N ILE A 154 -5.38 -9.36 -11.93
CA ILE A 154 -6.68 -9.20 -12.61
C ILE A 154 -6.79 -7.82 -13.26
N PHE A 155 -6.37 -6.76 -12.55
CA PHE A 155 -6.34 -5.39 -13.10
C PHE A 155 -5.43 -5.25 -14.31
N THR A 156 -4.28 -5.94 -14.34
CA THR A 156 -3.37 -5.90 -15.51
C THR A 156 -3.94 -6.57 -16.76
N LYS A 157 -5.02 -7.34 -16.64
CA LYS A 157 -5.74 -7.96 -17.77
C LYS A 157 -6.83 -7.07 -18.38
N GLY A 158 -7.06 -5.87 -17.83
CA GLY A 158 -8.16 -5.02 -18.30
C GLY A 158 -9.48 -5.22 -17.54
N LEU A 159 -9.49 -6.04 -16.48
CA LEU A 159 -10.70 -6.39 -15.74
C LEU A 159 -10.72 -5.66 -14.40
N ILE A 160 -11.85 -5.01 -14.09
CA ILE A 160 -12.14 -4.45 -12.77
C ILE A 160 -13.31 -5.24 -12.20
N GLU A 161 -13.03 -6.11 -11.23
CA GLU A 161 -14.08 -6.81 -10.51
C GLU A 161 -14.33 -6.13 -9.16
N LEU A 162 -15.61 -5.97 -8.80
CA LEU A 162 -16.01 -5.32 -7.55
C LEU A 162 -15.44 -6.03 -6.32
N LYS A 163 -15.29 -7.36 -6.40
CA LYS A 163 -14.73 -8.19 -5.33
C LYS A 163 -13.31 -7.77 -4.94
N ASP A 164 -12.49 -7.42 -5.93
CA ASP A 164 -11.08 -7.08 -5.74
C ASP A 164 -10.96 -5.67 -5.16
N VAL A 165 -11.77 -4.74 -5.66
CA VAL A 165 -11.85 -3.37 -5.15
C VAL A 165 -12.32 -3.36 -3.70
N VAL A 166 -13.38 -4.10 -3.38
CA VAL A 166 -13.93 -4.18 -2.02
C VAL A 166 -12.94 -4.84 -1.06
N PHE A 167 -12.25 -5.91 -1.49
CA PHE A 167 -11.22 -6.54 -0.67
C PHE A 167 -10.08 -5.56 -0.35
N ILE A 168 -9.53 -4.88 -1.36
CA ILE A 168 -8.44 -3.91 -1.17
C ILE A 168 -8.89 -2.74 -0.28
N ALA A 169 -10.08 -2.20 -0.52
CA ALA A 169 -10.63 -1.11 0.29
C ALA A 169 -10.85 -1.53 1.75
N SER A 170 -11.35 -2.75 1.99
CA SER A 170 -11.53 -3.31 3.33
C SER A 170 -10.18 -3.46 4.05
N PHE A 171 -9.15 -3.89 3.32
CA PHE A 171 -7.81 -4.05 3.85
C PHE A 171 -7.17 -2.70 4.20
N THR A 172 -7.32 -1.68 3.35
CA THR A 172 -6.92 -0.30 3.65
C THR A 172 -7.66 0.24 4.87
N PHE A 173 -8.98 0.04 4.95
CA PHE A 173 -9.77 0.48 6.10
C PHE A 173 -9.29 -0.17 7.40
N MET A 174 -9.00 -1.48 7.37
CA MET A 174 -8.52 -2.21 8.54
C MET A 174 -7.18 -1.64 9.05
N GLY A 175 -6.22 -1.38 8.17
CA GLY A 175 -4.93 -0.82 8.58
C GLY A 175 -5.06 0.59 9.17
N LEU A 176 -5.92 1.43 8.61
CA LEU A 176 -6.20 2.78 9.14
C LEU A 176 -6.92 2.72 10.50
N PHE A 177 -7.90 1.83 10.64
CA PHE A 177 -8.64 1.64 11.88
C PHE A 177 -7.73 1.18 13.02
N LEU A 178 -6.83 0.22 12.76
CA LEU A 178 -5.84 -0.22 13.74
C LEU A 178 -4.87 0.91 14.12
N THR A 179 -4.44 1.70 13.14
CA THR A 179 -3.57 2.87 13.39
C THR A 179 -4.27 3.86 14.31
N TYR A 180 -5.55 4.15 14.06
CA TYR A 180 -6.37 5.01 14.90
C TYR A 180 -6.46 4.50 16.35
N GLN A 181 -6.74 3.22 16.56
CA GLN A 181 -6.81 2.64 17.91
C GLN A 181 -5.49 2.76 18.66
N ILE A 182 -4.36 2.54 17.99
CA ILE A 182 -3.03 2.67 18.59
C ILE A 182 -2.78 4.10 19.05
N ILE A 183 -3.11 5.09 18.21
CA ILE A 183 -2.94 6.51 18.53
C ILE A 183 -3.83 6.91 19.71
N GLU A 184 -5.10 6.48 19.71
CA GLU A 184 -6.04 6.79 20.79
C GLU A 184 -5.61 6.17 22.12
N TYR A 185 -5.09 4.94 22.11
CA TYR A 185 -4.52 4.30 23.29
C TYR A 185 -3.33 5.07 23.88
N HIS A 186 -2.44 5.63 23.04
CA HIS A 186 -1.30 6.41 23.51
C HIS A 186 -1.73 7.76 24.10
N ARG A 187 -2.80 8.38 23.58
CA ARG A 187 -3.33 9.65 24.10
C ARG A 187 -3.89 9.55 25.51
N TRP A 188 -4.33 8.36 25.94
CA TRP A 188 -4.95 8.14 27.25
C TRP A 188 -3.95 7.67 28.33
N LYS A 189 -2.69 7.44 27.97
CA LYS A 189 -1.59 7.19 28.91
C LYS A 189 -0.92 8.51 29.30
#